data_AF-A7RSD7-F1
#
_entry.id   AF-A7RSD7-F1
#
_cell.length_a   1.000
_cell.length_b   1.000
_cell.length_c   1.000
_cell.angle_alpha   90.00
_cell.angle_beta   90.00
_cell.angle_gamma   90.00
#
_symmetry.space_group_name_H-M   'P 1'
#
loop_
_entity.id
_entity.type
_entity.pdbx_description
1 polymer ?
#
loop_
_entity_poly.entity_id
_entity_poly.type
_entity_poly.pdbx_seq_one_letter_code
_entity_poly.pdbx_strand_id
1 'polypeptide(L)'
;NKRSSQANKWSHLSRSSLASKCSHLSRSSRASKWSYLSRSSLASKWSYLSRTSLASKWSHLSRSSLANKWSYLSRSSLASKWSYLSRSSLASKWSYLSRSSLAINWR
;
A
#
# COMPACT_ATOMS: atom_id res chain seq x y z
N ASN A 1 19.07 -20.81 -7.57
CA ASN A 1 18.98 -19.35 -7.32
C ASN A 1 17.73 -18.71 -7.98
N LYS A 2 16.49 -19.18 -7.70
CA LYS A 2 15.27 -18.58 -8.28
C LYS A 2 14.13 -18.55 -7.24
N ARG A 3 14.13 -17.56 -6.33
CA ARG A 3 13.04 -17.29 -5.38
C ARG A 3 11.95 -16.40 -6.01
N SER A 4 11.39 -16.87 -7.12
CA SER A 4 10.29 -16.23 -7.84
C SER A 4 9.07 -17.15 -7.80
N SER A 5 7.95 -16.70 -7.26
CA SER A 5 6.69 -17.45 -7.25
C SER A 5 5.76 -16.88 -8.32
N GLN A 6 5.43 -17.69 -9.32
CA GLN A 6 4.58 -17.26 -10.44
C GLN A 6 3.12 -17.11 -10.00
N ALA A 7 2.54 -18.16 -9.43
CA ALA A 7 1.17 -18.15 -8.94
C ALA A 7 1.01 -19.16 -7.79
N ASN A 8 0.97 -18.67 -6.55
CA ASN A 8 0.83 -19.52 -5.37
C ASN A 8 -0.28 -19.01 -4.45
N LYS A 9 -1.01 -19.91 -3.78
CA LYS A 9 -1.98 -19.50 -2.76
C LYS A 9 -1.29 -18.68 -1.65
N TRP A 10 -0.11 -19.12 -1.23
CA TRP A 10 0.70 -18.48 -0.18
C TRP A 10 2.13 -18.28 -0.67
N SER A 11 2.70 -17.10 -0.41
CA SER A 11 4.12 -16.82 -0.63
C SER A 11 4.73 -16.29 0.66
N HIS A 12 5.58 -17.10 1.31
CA HIS A 12 6.18 -16.75 2.60
C HIS A 12 7.37 -15.82 2.44
N LEU A 13 8.37 -16.22 1.64
CA LEU A 13 9.56 -15.43 1.35
C LEU A 13 9.87 -15.46 -0.14
N SER A 14 9.67 -14.33 -0.83
CA SER A 14 9.93 -14.22 -2.27
C SER A 14 10.69 -12.94 -2.63
N ARG A 15 11.57 -13.01 -3.64
CA ARG A 15 12.09 -11.77 -4.25
C ARG A 15 10.98 -11.11 -5.06
N SER A 16 10.23 -11.92 -5.78
CA SER A 16 9.13 -11.48 -6.63
C SER A 16 7.97 -12.47 -6.55
N SER A 17 6.78 -11.97 -6.30
CA SER A 17 5.51 -12.71 -6.38
C SER A 17 4.61 -12.05 -7.40
N LEU A 18 4.21 -12.77 -8.46
CA LEU A 18 3.36 -12.18 -9.49
C LEU A 18 1.90 -12.15 -9.03
N ALA A 19 1.39 -13.31 -8.63
CA ALA A 19 0.04 -13.46 -8.11
C ALA A 19 0.07 -14.36 -6.88
N SER A 20 -0.49 -13.88 -5.77
CA SER A 20 -0.76 -14.73 -4.61
C SER A 20 -1.99 -14.29 -3.84
N LYS A 21 -2.63 -15.21 -3.12
CA LYS A 21 -3.70 -14.79 -2.20
C LYS A 21 -3.08 -13.98 -1.07
N CYS A 22 -1.98 -14.48 -0.51
CA CYS A 22 -1.24 -13.82 0.55
C CYS A 22 0.27 -13.85 0.28
N SER A 23 0.89 -12.69 0.46
CA SER A 23 2.35 -12.50 0.44
C SER A 23 2.79 -12.01 1.82
N HIS A 24 3.59 -12.82 2.51
CA HIS A 24 4.07 -12.47 3.85
C HIS A 24 5.27 -11.52 3.77
N LEU A 25 6.39 -11.97 3.20
CA LEU A 25 7.58 -11.15 2.99
C LEU A 25 8.00 -11.18 1.52
N SER A 26 7.87 -10.04 0.84
CA SER A 26 8.31 -9.90 -0.55
C SER A 26 9.09 -8.62 -0.81
N ARG A 27 10.10 -8.70 -1.66
CA ARG A 27 10.71 -7.47 -2.18
C ARG A 27 9.75 -6.78 -3.15
N SER A 28 9.11 -7.55 -4.02
CA SER A 28 8.13 -7.03 -4.97
C SER A 28 6.92 -7.98 -5.09
N SER A 29 5.72 -7.45 -4.87
CA SER A 29 4.46 -8.17 -5.12
C SER A 29 3.65 -7.43 -6.18
N ARG A 30 3.33 -8.12 -7.29
CA ARG A 30 2.57 -7.53 -8.39
C ARG A 30 1.07 -7.50 -8.07
N ALA A 31 0.50 -8.64 -7.72
CA ALA A 31 -0.89 -8.76 -7.31
C ALA A 31 -1.02 -9.67 -6.07
N SER A 32 -1.65 -9.16 -5.03
CA SER A 32 -2.03 -9.99 -3.88
C SER A 32 -3.36 -9.57 -3.26
N LYS A 33 -4.07 -10.48 -2.59
CA LYS A 33 -5.20 -10.03 -1.76
C LYS A 33 -4.67 -9.38 -0.48
N TRP A 34 -3.67 -10.00 0.13
CA TRP A 34 -3.01 -9.54 1.35
C TRP A 34 -1.50 -9.48 1.13
N SER A 35 -0.91 -8.32 1.41
CA SER A 35 0.54 -8.12 1.46
C SER A 35 0.92 -7.64 2.86
N TYR A 36 1.65 -8.46 3.60
CA TYR A 36 2.01 -8.14 4.98
C TYR A 36 3.22 -7.20 5.03
N LEU A 37 4.38 -7.66 4.55
CA LEU A 37 5.59 -6.85 4.48
C LEU A 37 6.15 -6.86 3.06
N SER A 38 6.13 -5.69 2.41
CA SER A 38 6.66 -5.52 1.07
C SER A 38 7.52 -4.27 0.91
N ARG A 39 8.59 -4.34 0.11
CA ARG A 39 9.25 -3.10 -0.32
C ARG A 39 8.38 -2.39 -1.36
N SER A 40 7.85 -3.13 -2.32
CA SER A 40 6.97 -2.59 -3.36
C SER A 40 5.78 -3.51 -3.58
N SER A 41 4.58 -2.97 -3.43
CA SER A 41 3.32 -3.63 -3.78
C SER A 41 2.62 -2.83 -4.86
N LEU A 42 2.35 -3.47 -6.01
CA LEU A 42 1.68 -2.80 -7.13
C LEU A 42 0.17 -2.79 -6.91
N ALA A 43 -0.44 -3.97 -6.73
CA ALA A 43 -1.87 -4.09 -6.45
C ALA A 43 -2.11 -5.00 -5.26
N SER A 44 -2.77 -4.46 -4.23
CA SER A 44 -3.25 -5.29 -3.12
C SER A 44 -4.63 -4.86 -2.61
N LYS A 45 -5.44 -5.81 -2.10
CA LYS A 45 -6.65 -5.39 -1.37
C LYS A 45 -6.24 -4.73 -0.05
N TRP A 46 -5.30 -5.36 0.63
CA TRP A 46 -4.77 -4.93 1.91
C TRP A 46 -3.24 -4.96 1.91
N SER A 47 -2.63 -3.85 2.31
CA SER A 47 -1.20 -3.74 2.56
C SER A 47 -0.97 -3.32 4.01
N TYR A 48 -0.31 -4.17 4.79
CA TYR A 48 -0.03 -3.86 6.19
C TYR A 48 1.17 -2.92 6.30
N LEU A 49 2.35 -3.35 5.83
CA LEU A 49 3.57 -2.56 5.86
C LEU A 49 4.22 -2.54 4.48
N SER A 50 4.31 -1.34 3.89
CA SER A 50 4.97 -1.15 2.59
C SER A 50 5.87 0.07 2.56
N ARG A 51 7.00 -0.01 1.84
CA ARG A 51 7.71 1.24 1.49
C ARG A 51 6.96 1.98 0.40
N THR A 52 6.52 1.25 -0.62
CA THR A 52 5.75 1.81 -1.74
C THR A 52 4.54 0.92 -2.01
N SER A 53 3.35 1.51 -1.95
CA SER A 53 2.10 0.89 -2.39
C SER A 53 1.52 1.71 -3.53
N LEU A 54 1.37 1.11 -4.71
CA LEU A 54 0.83 1.83 -5.86
C LEU A 54 -0.70 1.89 -5.78
N ALA A 55 -1.34 0.74 -5.64
CA ALA A 55 -2.79 0.66 -5.51
C ALA A 55 -3.18 -0.29 -4.37
N SER A 56 -3.90 0.23 -3.37
CA SER A 56 -4.57 -0.63 -2.40
C SER A 56 -5.94 -0.13 -1.98
N LYS A 57 -6.83 -1.04 -1.56
CA LYS A 57 -8.07 -0.57 -0.90
C LYS A 57 -7.73 -0.02 0.48
N TRP A 58 -6.85 -0.72 1.20
CA TRP A 58 -6.44 -0.38 2.55
C TRP A 58 -4.93 -0.48 2.68
N SER A 59 -4.32 0.60 3.18
CA SER A 59 -2.92 0.64 3.59
C SER A 59 -2.82 1.03 5.05
N HIS A 60 -2.19 0.18 5.87
CA HIS A 60 -2.03 0.47 7.28
C HIS A 60 -0.82 1.38 7.52
N LEU A 61 0.37 0.96 7.10
CA LEU A 61 1.58 1.76 7.18
C LEU A 61 2.31 1.78 5.84
N SER A 62 2.43 2.98 5.26
CA SER A 62 3.19 3.18 4.04
C SER A 62 4.13 4.38 4.12
N ARG A 63 5.32 4.28 3.52
CA ARG A 63 6.13 5.49 3.32
C ARG A 63 5.56 6.34 2.19
N SER A 64 5.23 5.69 1.08
CA SER A 64 4.63 6.32 -0.08
C SER A 64 3.47 5.48 -0.59
N SER A 65 2.32 6.12 -0.75
CA SER A 65 1.16 5.54 -1.41
C SER A 65 0.70 6.39 -2.58
N LEU A 66 0.44 5.77 -3.72
CA LEU A 66 -0.09 6.50 -4.88
C LEU A 66 -1.62 6.59 -4.78
N ALA A 67 -2.32 5.46 -4.74
CA ALA A 67 -3.77 5.44 -4.73
C ALA A 67 -4.31 4.46 -3.69
N ASN A 68 -4.93 4.99 -2.64
CA ASN A 68 -5.59 4.17 -1.62
C ASN A 68 -7.04 4.61 -1.39
N LYS A 69 -7.96 3.70 -1.05
CA LYS A 69 -9.26 4.17 -0.50
C LYS A 69 -9.05 4.67 0.92
N TRP A 70 -8.33 3.91 1.73
CA TRP A 70 -8.06 4.20 3.13
C TRP A 70 -6.57 4.05 3.42
N SER A 71 -6.01 5.07 4.07
CA SER A 71 -4.64 5.07 4.57
C SER A 71 -4.64 5.40 6.06
N TYR A 72 -4.10 4.52 6.88
CA TYR A 72 -4.01 4.78 8.33
C TYR A 72 -2.82 5.67 8.65
N LEU A 73 -1.60 5.26 8.31
CA LEU A 73 -0.40 6.07 8.51
C LEU A 73 0.43 6.11 7.23
N SER A 74 0.61 7.32 6.69
CA SER A 74 1.43 7.54 5.50
C SER A 74 2.42 8.70 5.66
N ARG A 75 3.63 8.55 5.12
CA ARG A 75 4.53 9.71 5.01
C ARG A 75 4.12 10.60 3.85
N SER A 76 3.77 10.00 2.72
CA SER A 76 3.33 10.69 1.52
C SER A 76 2.21 9.91 0.86
N SER A 77 1.07 10.55 0.62
CA SER A 77 -0.04 9.99 -0.15
C SER A 77 -0.36 10.90 -1.33
N LEU A 78 -0.45 10.35 -2.55
CA LEU A 78 -0.89 11.14 -3.70
C LEU A 78 -2.42 11.28 -3.69
N ALA A 79 -3.13 10.16 -3.63
CA ALA A 79 -4.59 10.14 -3.63
C ALA A 79 -5.12 9.16 -2.59
N SER A 80 -5.93 9.69 -1.67
CA SER A 80 -6.72 8.87 -0.74
C SER A 80 -8.17 9.33 -0.62
N LYS A 81 -9.13 8.40 -0.48
CA LYS A 81 -10.48 8.83 -0.06
C LYS A 81 -10.44 9.29 1.40
N TRP A 82 -9.77 8.51 2.24
CA TRP A 82 -9.61 8.77 3.67
C TRP A 82 -8.17 8.56 4.11
N SER A 83 -7.65 9.51 4.87
CA SER A 83 -6.34 9.46 5.50
C SER A 83 -6.48 9.71 7.00
N TYR A 84 -5.98 8.83 7.85
CA TYR A 84 -6.02 9.07 9.29
C TYR A 84 -4.84 9.97 9.71
N LEU A 85 -3.60 9.50 9.56
CA LEU A 85 -2.40 10.29 9.74
C LEU A 85 -1.57 10.36 8.45
N SER A 86 -1.28 11.57 7.99
CA SER A 86 -0.36 11.79 6.89
C SER A 86 0.60 12.94 7.13
N ARG A 87 1.88 12.78 6.78
CA ARG A 87 2.80 13.93 6.79
C ARG A 87 2.58 14.83 5.59
N SER A 88 2.33 14.25 4.41
CA SER A 88 2.03 15.00 3.19
C SER A 88 0.97 14.27 2.38
N SER A 89 -0.07 14.98 1.94
CA SER A 89 -1.11 14.43 1.07
C SER A 89 -1.41 15.38 -0.09
N LEU A 90 -1.39 14.91 -1.33
CA LEU A 90 -1.72 15.77 -2.47
C LEU A 90 -3.24 15.95 -2.57
N ALA A 91 -3.99 14.84 -2.64
CA ALA A 91 -5.43 14.84 -2.74
C ALA A 91 -6.04 13.89 -1.71
N SER A 92 -6.92 14.42 -0.86
CA SER A 92 -7.77 13.60 0.01
C SER A 92 -9.18 14.13 0.10
N LYS A 93 -10.19 13.25 0.17
CA LYS A 93 -11.54 13.72 0.52
C LYS A 93 -11.62 14.04 2.00
N TRP A 94 -11.11 13.13 2.83
CA TRP A 94 -11.13 13.27 4.27
C TRP A 94 -9.74 13.01 4.86
N SER A 95 -9.33 13.84 5.81
CA SER A 95 -8.08 13.67 6.55
C SER A 95 -8.29 14.01 8.02
N TYR A 96 -7.92 13.11 8.93
CA TYR A 96 -8.00 13.39 10.38
C TYR A 96 -6.84 14.27 10.85
N LEU A 97 -5.60 13.88 10.56
CA LEU A 97 -4.41 14.66 10.88
C LEU A 97 -3.45 14.68 9.68
N SER A 98 -3.26 15.86 9.10
CA SER A 98 -2.27 16.09 8.05
C SER A 98 -1.35 17.24 8.38
N ARG A 99 -0.04 17.05 8.20
CA ARG A 99 0.93 18.13 8.39
C ARG A 99 1.00 19.08 7.19
N SER A 100 0.71 18.58 5.99
CA SER A 100 0.72 19.37 4.75
C SER A 100 -0.22 18.73 3.74
N SER A 101 -1.15 19.51 3.19
CA SER A 101 -2.12 19.02 2.21
C SER A 101 -2.39 20.05 1.13
N LEU A 102 -2.37 19.64 -0.13
CA LEU A 102 -2.64 20.55 -1.25
C LEU A 102 -4.14 20.66 -1.54
N ALA A 103 -4.85 19.54 -1.59
CA ALA A 103 -6.28 19.52 -1.85
C ALA A 103 -6.99 18.60 -0.85
N ILE A 104 -7.80 19.21 0.03
CA ILE A 104 -8.76 18.50 0.85
C ILE A 104 -10.16 18.94 0.46
N ASN A 105 -10.98 17.99 0.00
CA ASN A 105 -12.38 18.25 -0.35
C ASN A 105 -13.30 17.63 0.72
N TRP A 106 -13.59 18.40 1.76
CA TRP A 106 -14.67 18.12 2.70
C TRP A 106 -16.00 18.47 2.02
N ARG A 107 -16.68 17.45 1.51
CA ARG A 107 -18.07 17.52 1.04
C ARG A 107 -18.83 16.36 1.67
#